data_AF-A0A844MIE6-F1
#
_entry.id   AF-A0A844MIE6-F1
#
_cell.length_a   1.000
_cell.length_b   1.000
_cell.length_c   1.000
_cell.angle_alpha   90.00
_cell.angle_beta   90.00
_cell.angle_gamma   90.00
#
_symmetry.space_group_name_H-M   'P 1'
#
loop_
_entity.id
_entity.type
_entity.pdbx_description
1 polymer ?
#
loop_
_entity_poly.entity_id
_entity_poly.type
_entity_poly.pdbx_seq_one_letter_code
_entity_poly.pdbx_strand_id
1 'polypeptide(L)'
;MDEHRVGLKPVLQRIWVPWWEVPTAEVHWRFQWVWVYGFVHPESGETYWWVLPRVNTELFNQVLADFAREFGIGDDKHFHISGTYIKFA
;
A
#
# COMPACT_ATOMS: atom_id res chain seq x y z
N MET A 1 -6.69 -2.86 -7.27
CA MET A 1 -5.92 -1.73 -6.70
C MET A 1 -6.42 -1.57 -5.29
N ASP A 2 -5.53 -1.39 -4.33
CA ASP A 2 -5.91 -1.21 -2.93
C ASP A 2 -5.00 -0.19 -2.24
N GLU A 3 -5.52 0.45 -1.20
CA GLU A 3 -4.78 1.39 -0.38
C GLU A 3 -4.51 0.84 1.02
N HIS A 4 -3.25 0.89 1.44
CA HIS A 4 -2.85 0.45 2.78
C HIS A 4 -2.15 1.55 3.57
N ARG A 5 -2.56 1.72 4.83
CA ARG A 5 -1.93 2.69 5.74
C ARG A 5 -0.77 2.05 6.48
N VAL A 6 0.44 2.56 6.28
CA VAL A 6 1.66 2.12 6.96
C VAL A 6 2.14 3.23 7.89
N GLY A 7 2.41 2.92 9.15
CA GLY A 7 2.74 3.97 10.11
C GLY A 7 3.37 3.48 11.40
N LEU A 8 3.58 4.42 12.30
CA LEU A 8 4.31 4.22 13.56
C LEU A 8 3.43 3.62 14.67
N LYS A 9 2.54 2.69 14.28
CA LYS A 9 1.79 1.85 15.21
C LYS A 9 2.54 0.52 15.38
N PRO A 10 3.33 0.34 16.46
CA PRO A 10 4.13 -0.86 16.64
C PRO A 10 3.24 -2.08 16.85
N VAL A 11 3.68 -3.21 16.33
CA VAL A 11 3.09 -4.53 16.60
C VAL A 11 4.00 -5.21 17.62
N LEU A 12 3.50 -5.44 18.83
CA LEU A 12 4.25 -6.16 19.85
C LEU A 12 4.37 -7.63 19.46
N GLN A 13 5.60 -8.15 19.46
CA GLN A 13 5.86 -9.56 19.20
C GLN A 13 5.93 -10.36 20.51
N ARG A 14 5.63 -11.66 20.41
CA ARG A 14 5.73 -12.59 21.54
C ARG A 14 7.18 -13.02 21.71
N ILE A 15 7.66 -13.00 22.95
CA ILE A 15 8.98 -13.50 23.34
C ILE A 15 8.83 -14.45 24.52
N TRP A 16 9.78 -15.37 24.67
CA TRP A 16 9.88 -16.22 25.86
C TRP A 16 10.74 -15.52 26.91
N VAL A 17 10.25 -15.47 28.13
CA VAL A 17 10.95 -14.89 29.29
C VAL A 17 10.83 -15.86 30.48
N PRO A 18 11.80 -15.86 31.41
CA PRO A 18 11.65 -16.56 32.69
C PRO A 18 10.40 -16.10 33.44
N TRP A 19 9.82 -16.98 34.27
CA TRP A 19 8.55 -16.69 34.95
C TRP A 19 8.60 -15.50 35.93
N TRP A 20 9.81 -15.12 36.38
CA TRP A 20 10.06 -14.00 37.29
C TRP A 20 10.43 -12.69 36.58
N GLU A 21 10.44 -12.66 35.25
CA GLU A 21 10.84 -11.49 34.47
C GLU A 21 9.64 -10.87 33.73
N VAL A 22 9.50 -9.55 33.85
CA VAL A 22 8.49 -8.78 33.11
C VAL A 22 9.21 -8.01 32.00
N PRO A 23 9.09 -8.43 30.73
CA PRO A 23 9.74 -7.74 29.64
C PRO A 23 9.08 -6.39 29.44
N THR A 24 9.91 -5.36 29.28
CA THR A 24 9.47 -4.02 28.91
C THR A 24 9.99 -3.69 27.51
N ALA A 25 9.14 -3.07 26.70
CA ALA A 25 9.50 -2.64 25.37
C ALA A 25 9.41 -1.12 25.32
N GLU A 26 10.52 -0.46 24.98
CA GLU A 26 10.49 0.95 24.63
C GLU A 26 9.84 1.10 23.26
N VAL A 27 8.70 1.79 23.22
CA VAL A 27 7.93 1.99 21.98
C VAL A 27 7.78 3.48 21.68
N HIS A 28 8.18 3.88 20.48
CA HIS A 28 7.95 5.23 19.97
C HIS A 28 6.66 5.29 19.16
N TRP A 29 5.54 5.05 19.83
CA TRP A 29 4.22 5.07 19.19
C TRP A 29 3.83 6.48 18.76
N ARG A 30 3.42 6.64 17.50
CA ARG A 30 2.85 7.90 16.97
C ARG A 30 1.67 7.60 16.07
N PHE A 31 0.65 8.47 16.11
CA PHE A 31 -0.46 8.46 15.17
C PHE A 31 -0.04 9.15 13.85
N GLN A 32 1.00 8.62 13.22
CA GLN A 32 1.58 9.11 11.96
C GLN A 32 1.70 7.94 10.98
N TRP A 33 1.35 8.20 9.72
CA TRP A 33 1.34 7.19 8.67
C TRP A 33 1.57 7.82 7.29
N VAL A 34 1.97 6.96 6.38
CA VAL A 34 1.93 7.14 4.94
C VAL A 34 0.93 6.13 4.36
N TRP A 35 0.58 6.33 3.10
CA TRP A 35 -0.35 5.49 2.37
C TRP A 35 0.36 4.82 1.21
N VAL A 36 0.20 3.52 1.10
CA VAL A 36 0.66 2.72 -0.02
C VAL A 36 -0.51 2.52 -0.95
N TYR A 37 -0.39 2.98 -2.18
CA TYR A 37 -1.29 2.65 -3.28
C TYR A 37 -0.69 1.48 -4.04
N GLY A 38 -1.39 0.34 -4.09
CA GLY A 38 -0.87 -0.89 -4.69
C GLY A 38 -1.67 -1.36 -5.91
N PHE A 39 -0.97 -1.63 -6.99
CA PHE A 39 -1.47 -2.16 -8.25
C PHE A 39 -0.80 -3.52 -8.50
N VAL A 40 -1.58 -4.53 -8.88
CA VAL A 40 -1.08 -5.88 -9.18
C VAL A 40 -1.64 -6.32 -10.52
N HIS A 41 -0.77 -6.81 -11.40
CA HIS A 41 -1.16 -7.52 -12.61
C HIS A 41 -1.34 -9.02 -12.29
N PRO A 42 -2.59 -9.54 -12.26
CA PRO A 42 -2.88 -10.84 -11.67
C PRO A 42 -2.20 -12.02 -12.37
N GLU A 43 -2.06 -11.94 -13.69
CA GLU A 43 -1.53 -13.05 -14.48
C GLU A 43 -0.02 -13.18 -14.32
N SER A 44 0.70 -12.06 -14.36
CA SER A 44 2.17 -12.05 -14.19
C SER A 44 2.64 -12.01 -12.73
N GLY A 45 1.79 -11.52 -11.83
CA GLY A 45 2.17 -11.17 -10.46
C GLY A 45 2.97 -9.87 -10.31
N GLU A 46 3.26 -9.14 -11.39
CA GLU A 46 3.95 -7.85 -11.31
C GLU A 46 3.17 -6.83 -10.47
N THR A 47 3.89 -6.03 -9.69
CA THR A 47 3.32 -5.07 -8.75
C THR A 47 3.90 -3.67 -8.92
N TYR A 48 3.04 -2.67 -8.83
CA TYR A 48 3.38 -1.26 -9.01
C TYR A 48 2.75 -0.46 -7.89
N TRP A 49 3.49 0.45 -7.28
CA TRP A 49 3.02 1.11 -6.06
C TRP A 49 3.62 2.49 -5.82
N TRP A 50 2.89 3.28 -5.05
CA TRP A 50 3.29 4.61 -4.59
C TRP A 50 3.19 4.70 -3.08
N VAL A 51 4.15 5.40 -2.46
CA VAL A 51 4.08 5.80 -1.05
C VAL A 51 3.78 7.29 -0.99
N LEU A 52 2.60 7.64 -0.48
CA LEU A 52 2.08 9.00 -0.47
C LEU A 52 1.76 9.48 0.95
N PRO A 53 1.88 10.79 1.21
CA PRO A 53 1.63 11.33 2.54
C PRO A 53 0.15 11.35 2.93
N ARG A 54 -0.77 11.26 1.96
CA ARG A 54 -2.22 11.41 2.16
C ARG A 54 -2.99 10.53 1.17
N VAL A 55 -4.26 10.28 1.49
CA VAL A 55 -5.28 9.77 0.56
C VAL A 55 -6.26 10.89 0.28
N ASN A 56 -6.34 11.31 -0.98
CA ASN A 56 -7.36 12.22 -1.49
C ASN A 56 -7.52 12.04 -3.01
N THR A 57 -8.60 12.59 -3.57
CA THR A 57 -8.91 12.45 -5.00
C THR A 57 -7.85 13.06 -5.91
N GLU A 58 -7.21 14.16 -5.49
CA GLU A 58 -6.20 14.86 -6.28
C GLU A 58 -4.95 13.99 -6.49
N LEU A 59 -4.36 13.50 -5.40
CA LEU A 59 -3.21 12.60 -5.44
C LEU A 59 -3.57 11.29 -6.14
N PHE A 60 -4.79 10.79 -5.92
CA PHE A 60 -5.23 9.57 -6.58
C PHE A 60 -5.31 9.72 -8.11
N ASN A 61 -5.84 10.84 -8.61
CA ASN A 61 -5.84 11.12 -10.05
C ASN A 61 -4.42 11.22 -10.62
N GLN A 62 -3.47 11.79 -9.87
CA GLN A 62 -2.06 11.84 -10.28
C GLN A 62 -1.46 10.44 -10.36
N VAL A 63 -1.73 9.57 -9.39
CA VAL A 63 -1.30 8.16 -9.41
C VAL A 63 -1.86 7.44 -10.64
N LEU A 64 -3.14 7.63 -10.95
CA LEU A 64 -3.75 7.01 -12.14
C LEU A 64 -3.15 7.54 -13.44
N ALA A 65 -2.83 8.83 -13.52
CA ALA A 65 -2.19 9.42 -14.69
C ALA A 65 -0.75 8.88 -14.88
N ASP A 66 0.01 8.80 -13.79
CA ASP A 66 1.35 8.22 -13.80
C ASP A 66 1.32 6.72 -14.16
N PHE A 67 0.37 5.96 -13.60
CA PHE A 67 0.13 4.57 -13.94
C PHE A 67 -0.21 4.43 -15.44
N ALA A 68 -1.15 5.22 -15.95
CA ALA A 68 -1.52 5.18 -17.36
C ALA A 68 -0.33 5.45 -18.29
N ARG A 69 0.51 6.43 -17.94
CA ARG A 69 1.74 6.74 -18.67
C ARG A 69 2.73 5.58 -18.68
N GLU A 70 2.95 4.93 -17.53
CA GLU A 70 3.90 3.82 -17.40
C GLU A 70 3.51 2.62 -18.27
N PHE A 71 2.21 2.30 -18.34
CA PHE A 71 1.72 1.13 -19.09
C PHE A 71 1.23 1.44 -20.50
N GLY A 72 1.35 2.70 -20.94
CA GLY A 72 0.85 3.15 -22.24
C GLY A 72 -0.66 2.95 -22.39
N ILE A 73 -1.42 3.23 -21.34
CA ILE A 73 -2.88 3.12 -21.31
C ILE A 73 -3.47 4.34 -22.03
N GLY A 74 -4.41 4.09 -22.94
CA GLY A 74 -5.04 5.10 -23.78
C GLY A 74 -6.33 4.55 -24.39
N ASP A 75 -6.76 5.12 -25.52
CA ASP A 75 -8.03 4.76 -26.17
C ASP A 75 -8.07 3.31 -26.69
N ASP A 76 -6.90 2.75 -27.04
CA ASP A 76 -6.79 1.38 -27.59
C ASP A 76 -6.40 0.33 -26.54
N LYS A 77 -6.04 0.77 -25.32
CA LYS A 77 -5.57 -0.10 -24.24
C LYS A 77 -6.13 0.42 -22.93
N HIS A 78 -7.13 -0.28 -22.42
CA HIS A 78 -7.81 0.10 -21.20
C HIS A 78 -7.43 -0.82 -20.07
N PHE A 79 -7.67 -0.37 -18.84
CA PHE A 79 -7.58 -1.23 -17.69
C PHE A 79 -8.86 -1.14 -16.88
N HIS A 80 -9.27 -2.27 -16.34
CA HIS A 80 -10.43 -2.35 -15.47
C HIS A 80 -9.99 -2.63 -14.05
N ILE A 81 -10.39 -1.76 -13.13
CA ILE A 81 -10.23 -1.96 -11.69
C ILE A 81 -11.49 -2.64 -11.18
N SER A 82 -11.43 -3.95 -10.96
CA SER A 82 -12.52 -4.71 -10.32
C SER A 82 -12.04 -5.17 -8.94
N GLY A 83 -12.66 -4.64 -7.89
CA GLY A 83 -12.46 -5.01 -6.48
C GLY A 83 -10.99 -5.03 -6.04
N THR A 84 -10.29 -6.10 -6.36
CA THR A 84 -8.94 -6.42 -5.90
C THR A 84 -7.88 -6.29 -7.01
N TYR A 85 -8.25 -6.32 -8.29
CA TYR A 85 -7.29 -6.54 -9.38
C TYR A 85 -7.41 -5.55 -10.54
N ILE A 86 -6.29 -5.33 -11.24
CA ILE A 86 -6.24 -4.59 -12.50
C ILE A 86 -6.09 -5.58 -13.63
N LYS A 87 -7.05 -5.60 -14.56
CA LYS A 87 -6.90 -6.31 -15.83
C LYS A 87 -6.61 -5.31 -16.92
N PHE A 88 -5.54 -5.53 -17.67
CA PHE A 88 -5.33 -4.85 -18.94
C PHE A 88 -6.21 -5.54 -19.99
N ALA A 89 -7.00 -4.74 -20.70
CA ALA A 89 -7.84 -5.15 -21.82
C ALA A 89 -7.13 -4.82 -23.13
#